data_AF-A0A1C4KV99-F1
#
_entry.id   AF-A0A1C4KV99-F1
#
_cell.length_a   1.000
_cell.length_b   1.000
_cell.length_c   1.000
_cell.angle_alpha   90.00
_cell.angle_beta   90.00
_cell.angle_gamma   90.00
#
_symmetry.space_group_name_H-M   'P 1'
#
loop_
_entity.id
_entity.type
_entity.pdbx_description
1 polymer ?
#
loop_
_entity_poly.entity_id
_entity_poly.type
_entity_poly.pdbx_seq_one_letter_code
_entity_poly.pdbx_strand_id
1 'polypeptide(L)'
;REEYGDRVTFVARYFPMPGHRNGELAARVAEAAARQGKFEEMYSKLFTTQKEWGEAQESKESVFRGYAKQLGLDMRKFDTDLAAPATAERVEADQRDGLGLGVQGTPTFVVGGTKIQNPASYDEFKKLIDDRLAE
;
A
#
# COMPACT_ATOMS: atom_id res chain seq x y z
N ARG A 1 -10.63 6.28 8.43
CA ARG A 1 -10.22 7.52 9.13
C ARG A 1 -11.43 8.36 9.54
N GLU A 2 -12.40 8.58 8.64
CA GLU A 2 -13.62 9.37 8.93
C GLU A 2 -14.35 8.94 10.22
N GLU A 3 -14.52 7.64 10.46
CA GLU A 3 -15.26 7.15 11.64
C GLU A 3 -14.43 7.12 12.94
N TYR A 4 -13.13 6.83 12.84
CA TYR A 4 -12.29 6.59 14.03
C TYR A 4 -11.48 7.81 14.46
N GLY A 5 -11.27 8.78 13.58
CA GLY A 5 -10.38 9.93 13.85
C GLY A 5 -9.02 9.45 14.35
N ASP A 6 -8.56 10.06 15.43
CA ASP A 6 -7.25 9.78 16.04
C ASP A 6 -7.25 8.54 16.95
N ARG A 7 -8.39 7.88 17.15
CA ARG A 7 -8.48 6.64 17.98
C ARG A 7 -7.76 5.46 17.33
N VAL A 8 -7.57 5.49 16.01
CA VAL A 8 -6.96 4.41 15.24
C VAL A 8 -5.89 4.97 14.30
N THR A 9 -4.67 4.44 14.41
CA THR A 9 -3.63 4.68 13.41
C THR A 9 -3.71 3.63 12.31
N PHE A 10 -3.95 4.08 11.08
CA PHE A 10 -3.92 3.21 9.90
C PHE A 10 -2.51 3.21 9.31
N VAL A 11 -1.93 2.01 9.16
CA VAL A 11 -0.61 1.80 8.56
C VAL A 11 -0.76 0.83 7.40
N ALA A 12 -0.36 1.28 6.21
CA ALA A 12 -0.18 0.41 5.06
C ALA A 12 1.23 -0.18 5.06
N ARG A 13 1.34 -1.47 4.74
CA ARG A 13 2.61 -2.19 4.60
C ARG A 13 2.67 -2.81 3.22
N TYR A 14 3.79 -2.64 2.53
CA TYR A 14 3.97 -3.19 1.19
C TYR A 14 4.21 -4.70 1.25
N PHE A 15 3.55 -5.46 0.38
CA PHE A 15 3.76 -6.89 0.26
C PHE A 15 3.63 -7.33 -1.21
N PRO A 16 4.51 -6.86 -2.12
CA PRO A 16 4.48 -7.31 -3.50
C PRO A 16 4.71 -8.82 -3.55
N MET A 17 3.88 -9.56 -4.28
CA MET A 17 3.97 -11.01 -4.34
C MET A 17 4.60 -11.47 -5.68
N PRO A 18 5.38 -12.56 -5.67
CA PRO A 18 5.87 -13.18 -6.91
C PRO A 18 4.71 -13.47 -7.88
N GLY A 19 4.95 -13.31 -9.18
CA GLY A 19 3.93 -13.50 -10.22
C GLY A 19 3.12 -12.25 -10.57
N HIS A 20 3.09 -11.23 -9.71
CA HIS A 20 2.50 -9.94 -10.03
C HIS A 20 3.57 -8.98 -10.58
N ARG A 21 3.79 -9.01 -11.90
CA ARG A 21 4.88 -8.27 -12.57
C ARG A 21 4.98 -6.80 -12.15
N ASN A 22 3.85 -6.11 -12.04
CA ASN A 22 3.82 -4.67 -11.72
C ASN A 22 3.67 -4.39 -10.21
N GLY A 23 3.62 -5.41 -9.35
CA GLY A 23 3.35 -5.25 -7.92
C GLY A 23 4.44 -4.50 -7.16
N GLU A 24 5.71 -4.86 -7.38
CA GLU A 24 6.85 -4.17 -6.74
C GLU A 24 6.96 -2.73 -7.22
N LEU A 25 6.80 -2.49 -8.53
CA LEU A 25 6.86 -1.15 -9.10
C LEU A 25 5.73 -0.27 -8.55
N ALA A 26 4.50 -0.81 -8.44
CA ALA A 26 3.37 -0.09 -7.85
C ALA A 26 3.62 0.29 -6.38
N ALA A 27 4.25 -0.60 -5.59
CA ALA A 27 4.64 -0.31 -4.21
C ALA A 27 5.66 0.83 -4.12
N ARG A 28 6.67 0.83 -4.99
CA ARG A 28 7.67 1.91 -5.06
C ARG A 28 7.08 3.24 -5.53
N VAL A 29 6.10 3.20 -6.43
CA VAL A 29 5.35 4.38 -6.89
C VAL A 29 4.57 5.01 -5.72
N ALA A 30 3.92 4.18 -4.90
CA ALA A 30 3.25 4.65 -3.69
C ALA A 30 4.25 5.26 -2.69
N GLU A 31 5.40 4.63 -2.49
CA GLU A 31 6.46 5.14 -1.59
C GLU A 31 7.08 6.45 -2.09
N ALA A 32 7.36 6.57 -3.40
CA ALA A 32 7.84 7.81 -3.99
C ALA A 32 6.82 8.94 -3.86
N ALA A 33 5.52 8.64 -3.93
CA ALA A 33 4.46 9.62 -3.64
C ALA A 33 4.37 9.96 -2.14
N ALA A 34 4.59 8.99 -1.26
CA ALA A 34 4.63 9.20 0.19
C ALA A 34 5.68 10.24 0.61
N ARG A 35 6.85 10.23 -0.05
CA ARG A 35 7.93 11.21 0.17
C ARG A 35 7.56 12.65 -0.18
N GLN A 36 6.46 12.85 -0.90
CA GLN A 36 5.88 14.16 -1.20
C GLN A 36 4.55 14.40 -0.46
N GLY A 37 4.21 13.57 0.53
CA GLY A 37 2.97 13.68 1.29
C GLY A 37 1.72 13.26 0.52
N LYS A 38 1.87 12.48 -0.56
CA LYS A 38 0.80 12.04 -1.47
C LYS A 38 0.56 10.54 -1.47
N PHE A 39 0.86 9.88 -0.34
CA PHE A 39 0.68 8.44 -0.20
C PHE A 39 -0.77 8.01 -0.41
N GLU A 40 -1.71 8.61 0.33
CA GLU A 40 -3.13 8.21 0.32
C GLU A 40 -3.75 8.41 -1.07
N GLU A 41 -3.46 9.53 -1.74
CA GLU A 41 -3.95 9.79 -3.09
C GLU A 41 -3.36 8.82 -4.12
N MET A 42 -2.06 8.52 -4.03
CA MET A 42 -1.43 7.55 -4.94
C MET A 42 -1.92 6.13 -4.67
N TYR A 43 -2.01 5.72 -3.41
CA TYR A 43 -2.54 4.42 -3.00
C TYR A 43 -3.97 4.23 -3.51
N SER A 44 -4.85 5.21 -3.29
CA SER A 44 -6.22 5.18 -3.80
C SER A 44 -6.27 5.11 -5.33
N LYS A 45 -5.42 5.88 -6.02
CA LYS A 45 -5.33 5.86 -7.49
C LYS A 45 -4.90 4.47 -8.00
N LEU A 46 -3.88 3.87 -7.41
CA LEU A 46 -3.42 2.52 -7.76
C LEU A 46 -4.53 1.48 -7.56
N PHE A 47 -5.20 1.49 -6.40
CA PHE A 47 -6.28 0.55 -6.10
C PHE A 47 -7.48 0.68 -7.06
N THR A 48 -7.94 1.91 -7.29
CA THR A 48 -9.12 2.17 -8.14
C THR A 48 -8.86 1.89 -9.63
N THR A 49 -7.60 1.89 -10.05
CA THR A 49 -7.18 1.64 -11.44
C THR A 49 -6.54 0.28 -11.65
N GLN A 50 -6.62 -0.64 -10.67
CA GLN A 50 -5.90 -1.92 -10.70
C GLN A 50 -6.19 -2.75 -11.98
N LYS A 51 -7.38 -2.63 -12.57
CA LYS A 51 -7.74 -3.29 -13.83
C LYS A 51 -6.85 -2.87 -15.02
N GLU A 52 -6.20 -1.71 -14.97
CA GLU A 52 -5.34 -1.18 -16.04
C GLU A 52 -3.92 -1.77 -16.01
N TRP A 53 -3.48 -2.28 -14.86
CA TRP A 53 -2.06 -2.60 -14.63
C TRP A 53 -1.79 -3.87 -13.81
N GLY A 54 -2.71 -4.29 -12.94
CA GLY A 54 -2.48 -5.33 -11.91
C GLY A 54 -2.11 -6.69 -12.48
N GLU A 55 -2.86 -7.15 -13.49
CA GLU A 55 -2.63 -8.44 -14.16
C GLU A 55 -1.73 -8.31 -15.41
N ALA A 56 -1.35 -7.09 -15.76
CA ALA A 56 -0.60 -6.84 -16.98
C ALA A 56 0.81 -7.43 -16.88
N GLN A 57 1.23 -8.08 -17.96
CA GLN A 57 2.52 -8.77 -18.02
C GLN A 57 3.58 -7.94 -18.74
N GLU A 58 3.27 -6.72 -19.17
CA GLU A 58 4.23 -5.70 -19.57
C GLU A 58 4.47 -4.69 -18.43
N SER A 59 5.58 -3.94 -18.50
CA SER A 59 5.81 -2.84 -17.54
C SER A 59 4.77 -1.74 -17.71
N LYS A 60 4.22 -1.28 -16.60
CA LYS A 60 3.24 -0.18 -16.53
C LYS A 60 3.82 1.12 -15.97
N GLU A 61 5.15 1.28 -16.00
CA GLU A 61 5.83 2.47 -15.49
C GLU A 61 5.28 3.78 -16.08
N SER A 62 5.04 3.84 -17.40
CA SER A 62 4.47 5.04 -18.04
C SER A 62 3.08 5.38 -17.50
N VAL A 63 2.26 4.38 -17.15
CA VAL A 63 0.94 4.57 -16.55
C VAL A 63 1.09 5.17 -15.15
N PHE A 64 1.99 4.61 -14.34
CA PHE A 64 2.26 5.11 -12.99
C PHE A 64 2.83 6.54 -12.96
N ARG A 65 3.73 6.86 -13.88
CA ARG A 65 4.20 8.25 -14.08
C ARG A 65 3.06 9.18 -14.49
N GLY A 66 2.10 8.68 -15.26
CA GLY A 66 0.86 9.38 -15.59
C GLY A 66 0.03 9.71 -14.36
N TYR A 67 -0.12 8.75 -13.43
CA TYR A 67 -0.80 8.98 -12.15
C TYR A 67 -0.08 10.03 -11.30
N ALA A 68 1.25 9.97 -11.20
CA ALA A 68 2.03 10.96 -10.45
C ALA A 68 1.82 12.39 -10.99
N LYS A 69 1.80 12.55 -12.32
CA LYS A 69 1.49 13.83 -12.96
C LYS A 69 0.07 14.32 -12.64
N GLN A 70 -0.93 13.44 -12.72
CA GLN A 70 -2.33 13.79 -12.43
C GLN A 70 -2.51 14.23 -10.97
N LEU A 71 -1.74 13.66 -10.05
CA LEU A 71 -1.75 14.00 -8.63
C LEU A 71 -0.91 15.25 -8.30
N GLY A 72 -0.27 15.86 -9.30
CA GLY A 72 0.48 17.10 -9.14
C GLY A 72 1.82 16.93 -8.42
N LEU A 73 2.44 15.76 -8.48
CA LEU A 73 3.76 15.54 -7.89
C LEU A 73 4.85 16.30 -8.66
N ASP A 74 5.92 16.68 -7.95
CA ASP A 74 7.16 17.13 -8.60
C ASP A 74 7.79 15.90 -9.27
N MET A 75 7.71 15.87 -10.60
CA MET A 75 8.16 14.73 -11.38
C MET A 75 9.67 14.50 -11.29
N ARG A 76 10.49 15.54 -11.07
CA ARG A 76 11.95 15.32 -10.91
C ARG A 76 12.24 14.63 -9.60
N LYS A 77 11.57 15.04 -8.51
CA LYS A 77 11.67 14.38 -7.21
C LYS A 77 11.11 12.97 -7.28
N PHE A 78 9.93 12.81 -7.88
CA PHE A 78 9.30 11.50 -8.04
C PHE A 78 10.21 10.52 -8.79
N ASP A 79 10.82 10.94 -9.88
CA ASP A 79 11.73 10.09 -10.66
C ASP A 79 12.98 9.71 -9.87
N THR A 80 13.52 10.68 -9.11
CA THR A 80 14.68 10.46 -8.24
C THR A 80 14.34 9.47 -7.12
N ASP A 81 13.22 9.68 -6.44
CA ASP A 81 12.76 8.82 -5.34
C ASP A 81 12.37 7.43 -5.84
N LEU A 82 11.71 7.32 -6.98
CA LEU A 82 11.34 6.05 -7.59
C LEU A 82 12.58 5.21 -7.93
N ALA A 83 13.63 5.85 -8.46
CA ALA A 83 14.89 5.20 -8.80
C ALA A 83 15.82 4.95 -7.60
N ALA A 84 15.55 5.57 -6.44
CA ALA A 84 16.42 5.47 -5.27
C ALA A 84 16.44 4.03 -4.70
N PRO A 85 17.63 3.47 -4.40
CA PRO A 85 17.74 2.17 -3.74
C PRO A 85 16.97 2.13 -2.40
N ALA A 86 17.01 3.22 -1.64
CA ALA A 86 16.29 3.35 -0.37
C ALA A 86 14.76 3.15 -0.50
N THR A 87 14.17 3.44 -1.66
CA THR A 87 12.74 3.22 -1.92
C THR A 87 12.45 1.74 -2.14
N ALA A 88 13.32 1.03 -2.85
CA ALA A 88 13.22 -0.42 -2.99
C ALA A 88 13.44 -1.12 -1.63
N GLU A 89 14.49 -0.74 -0.90
CA GLU A 89 14.80 -1.28 0.43
C GLU A 89 13.64 -1.08 1.43
N ARG A 90 12.95 0.06 1.37
CA ARG A 90 11.78 0.35 2.20
C ARG A 90 10.63 -0.63 1.91
N VAL A 91 10.38 -0.95 0.64
CA VAL A 91 9.36 -1.92 0.20
C VAL A 91 9.76 -3.35 0.59
N GLU A 92 11.02 -3.72 0.36
CA GLU A 92 11.57 -5.03 0.73
C GLU A 92 11.56 -5.25 2.24
N ALA A 93 11.80 -4.21 3.04
CA ALA A 93 11.70 -4.29 4.49
C ALA A 93 10.28 -4.66 4.96
N ASP A 94 9.24 -4.02 4.42
CA ASP A 94 7.86 -4.36 4.75
C ASP A 94 7.49 -5.79 4.32
N GLN A 95 7.94 -6.19 3.13
CA GLN A 95 7.70 -7.55 2.64
C GLN A 95 8.36 -8.59 3.55
N ARG A 96 9.62 -8.37 3.93
CA ARG A 96 10.38 -9.25 4.83
C ARG A 96 9.77 -9.30 6.23
N ASP A 97 9.33 -8.17 6.78
CA ASP A 97 8.61 -8.12 8.06
C ASP A 97 7.35 -8.99 7.99
N GLY A 98 6.56 -8.87 6.91
CA GLY A 98 5.36 -9.68 6.69
C GLY A 98 5.68 -11.18 6.61
N LEU A 99 6.72 -11.56 5.86
CA LEU A 99 7.16 -12.95 5.75
C LEU A 99 7.62 -13.50 7.11
N GLY A 100 8.38 -12.72 7.87
CA GLY A 100 8.81 -13.07 9.23
C GLY A 100 7.66 -13.25 10.22
N LEU A 101 6.54 -12.55 10.00
CA LEU A 101 5.29 -12.69 10.76
C LEU A 101 4.36 -13.79 10.21
N GLY A 102 4.80 -14.56 9.22
CA GLY A 102 4.02 -15.65 8.61
C GLY A 102 2.84 -15.17 7.76
N VAL A 103 2.92 -13.96 7.19
CA VAL A 103 1.99 -13.49 6.16
C VAL A 103 2.20 -14.31 4.90
N GLN A 104 1.11 -14.87 4.36
CA GLN A 104 1.14 -15.76 3.20
C GLN A 104 0.44 -15.17 1.97
N GLY A 105 -0.23 -14.03 2.13
CA GLY A 105 -0.96 -13.40 1.05
C GLY A 105 -1.60 -12.08 1.43
N THR A 106 -2.18 -11.43 0.44
CA THR A 106 -2.84 -10.13 0.55
C THR A 106 -4.34 -10.24 0.26
N PRO A 107 -5.21 -9.49 0.96
CA PRO A 107 -4.89 -8.68 2.13
C PRO A 107 -4.63 -9.54 3.38
N THR A 108 -3.86 -9.01 4.32
CA THR A 108 -3.74 -9.52 5.70
C THR A 108 -3.84 -8.32 6.64
N PHE A 109 -4.63 -8.44 7.71
CA PHE A 109 -4.83 -7.36 8.68
C PHE A 109 -4.29 -7.73 10.06
N VAL A 110 -3.72 -6.75 10.75
CA VAL A 110 -3.30 -6.82 12.14
C VAL A 110 -4.00 -5.69 12.89
N VAL A 111 -4.77 -6.03 13.93
CA VAL A 111 -5.53 -5.07 14.74
C VAL A 111 -5.00 -5.13 16.17
N GLY A 112 -4.49 -4.01 16.68
CA GLY A 112 -3.93 -3.91 18.03
C GLY A 112 -2.82 -4.92 18.34
N GLY A 113 -2.02 -5.30 17.34
CA GLY A 113 -0.92 -6.27 17.47
C GLY A 113 -1.28 -7.72 17.15
N THR A 114 -2.56 -8.03 16.92
CA THR A 114 -3.03 -9.39 16.64
C THR A 114 -3.44 -9.56 15.18
N LYS A 115 -2.90 -10.58 14.50
CA LYS A 115 -3.37 -10.94 13.14
C LYS A 115 -4.80 -11.45 13.22
N ILE A 116 -5.69 -10.87 12.43
CA ILE A 116 -7.10 -11.26 12.37
C ILE A 116 -7.40 -12.09 11.12
N GLN A 117 -8.48 -12.86 11.17
CA GLN A 117 -9.09 -13.38 9.96
C GLN A 117 -9.70 -12.23 9.16
N ASN A 118 -9.54 -12.24 7.84
CA ASN A 118 -10.12 -11.20 6.99
C ASN A 118 -11.65 -11.21 7.13
N PRO A 119 -12.26 -10.11 7.59
CA PRO A 119 -13.70 -10.02 7.77
C PRO A 119 -14.41 -10.03 6.40
N ALA A 120 -15.61 -10.60 6.35
CA ALA A 120 -16.39 -10.70 5.13
C ALA A 120 -17.13 -9.40 4.79
N SER A 121 -17.26 -8.48 5.75
CA SER A 121 -17.97 -7.22 5.60
C SER A 121 -17.30 -6.07 6.34
N TYR A 122 -17.72 -4.85 6.00
CA TYR A 122 -17.32 -3.64 6.73
C TYR A 122 -17.75 -3.72 8.20
N ASP A 123 -18.98 -4.15 8.48
CA ASP A 123 -19.54 -4.19 9.83
C ASP A 123 -18.79 -5.18 10.73
N GLU A 124 -18.39 -6.34 10.19
CA GLU A 124 -17.52 -7.29 10.89
C GLU A 124 -16.15 -6.68 11.18
N PHE A 125 -15.56 -5.97 10.22
CA PHE A 125 -14.27 -5.33 10.44
C PHE A 125 -14.37 -4.22 11.49
N LYS A 126 -15.41 -3.39 11.39
CA LYS A 126 -15.73 -2.35 12.37
C LYS A 126 -15.87 -2.93 13.76
N LYS A 127 -16.63 -4.02 13.92
CA LYS A 127 -16.77 -4.70 15.21
C LYS A 127 -15.43 -5.13 15.80
N LEU A 128 -14.54 -5.71 15.01
CA LEU A 128 -13.20 -6.11 15.47
C LEU A 128 -12.36 -4.93 15.95
N ILE A 129 -12.46 -3.78 15.28
CA ILE A 129 -11.77 -2.56 15.70
C ILE A 129 -12.38 -1.99 16.97
N ASP A 130 -13.71 -1.89 17.05
CA ASP A 130 -14.43 -1.37 18.21
C ASP A 130 -14.16 -2.21 19.46
N ASP A 131 -14.20 -3.54 19.34
CA ASP A 131 -13.90 -4.45 20.45
C ASP A 131 -12.47 -4.23 20.97
N ARG A 132 -11.49 -4.03 20.07
CA ARG A 132 -10.09 -3.76 20.47
C ARG A 132 -9.89 -2.39 21.10
N LEU A 133 -10.67 -1.39 20.71
CA LEU A 133 -10.62 -0.04 21.31
C LEU A 133 -11.26 0.01 22.71
N ALA A 134 -12.10 -0.96 23.05
CA ALA A 134 -12.76 -1.05 24.34
C ALA A 134 -11.93 -1.77 25.43
N GLU A 135 -10.79 -2.37 25.06
CA GLU A 135 -9.80 -2.98 25.95
C GLU A 135 -8.86 -1.93 26.59
#